data_AF-X0VWY6-F1
#
_entry.id   AF-X0VWY6-F1
#
_cell.length_a   1.000
_cell.length_b   1.000
_cell.length_c   1.000
_cell.angle_alpha   90.00
_cell.angle_beta   90.00
_cell.angle_gamma   90.00
#
_symmetry.space_group_name_H-M   'P 1'
#
loop_
_entity.id
_entity.type
_entity.pdbx_description
1 polymer ?
#
loop_
_entity_poly.entity_id
_entity_poly.type
_entity_poly.pdbx_seq_one_letter_code
_entity_poly.pdbx_strand_id
1 'polypeptide(L)'
;ACGSAGEFLQPAHQAGCDVLLTGETNFHTCLAAEATGVVLMLVGHYASERFGLECLAEIVSGEFADVEVWCSQKEKDPLHWV
;
A
#
# COMPACT_ATOMS: atom_id res chain seq x y z
N ALA A 1 2.06 0.74 -5.96
CA ALA A 1 1.63 -0.51 -5.32
C ALA A 1 1.29 -0.20 -3.86
N CYS A 2 0.26 -0.84 -3.32
CA CYS A 2 -0.14 -0.79 -1.91
C CYS A 2 -0.74 -2.15 -1.51
N GLY A 3 -0.87 -2.43 -0.22
CA GLY A 3 -1.36 -3.71 0.28
C GLY A 3 -0.44 -4.86 -0.11
N SER A 4 -1.02 -5.98 -0.57
CA SER A 4 -0.29 -7.16 -1.03
C SER A 4 -0.05 -7.11 -2.54
N ALA A 5 0.98 -6.38 -2.98
CA ALA A 5 1.27 -6.12 -4.39
C ALA A 5 2.61 -6.73 -4.88
N GLY A 6 2.98 -7.90 -4.36
CA GLY A 6 4.21 -8.60 -4.73
C GLY A 6 4.31 -9.03 -6.19
N GLU A 7 3.17 -9.27 -6.83
CA GLU A 7 3.04 -9.62 -8.24
C GLU A 7 3.57 -8.53 -9.19
N PHE A 8 3.67 -7.29 -8.70
CA PHE A 8 4.22 -6.17 -9.47
C PHE A 8 5.74 -6.11 -9.48
N LEU A 9 6.46 -7.01 -8.78
CA LEU A 9 7.92 -7.04 -8.80
C LEU A 9 8.48 -7.20 -10.21
N GLN A 10 7.97 -8.16 -10.98
CA GLN A 10 8.46 -8.41 -12.33
C GLN A 10 8.14 -7.23 -13.28
N PRO A 11 6.91 -6.67 -13.29
CA PRO A 11 6.63 -5.42 -13.99
C PRO A 11 7.54 -4.25 -13.58
N ALA A 12 7.81 -4.08 -12.29
CA ALA A 12 8.67 -3.00 -11.78
C ALA A 12 10.11 -3.16 -12.28
N HIS A 13 10.66 -4.38 -12.23
CA HIS A 13 11.97 -4.69 -12.78
C HIS A 13 12.03 -4.40 -14.29
N GLN A 14 11.03 -4.83 -15.05
CA GLN A 14 10.95 -4.59 -16.50
C GLN A 14 10.81 -3.10 -16.85
N ALA A 15 10.18 -2.32 -15.97
CA ALA A 15 10.09 -0.87 -16.10
C ALA A 15 11.39 -0.15 -15.70
N GLY A 16 12.41 -0.87 -15.22
CA GLY A 16 13.67 -0.29 -14.76
C GLY A 16 13.56 0.43 -13.43
N CYS A 17 12.59 0.06 -12.57
CA CYS A 17 12.46 0.66 -11.25
C CYS A 17 13.55 0.16 -10.30
N ASP A 18 14.12 1.08 -9.52
CA ASP A 18 15.08 0.74 -8.46
C ASP A 18 14.40 0.17 -7.20
N VAL A 19 13.15 0.57 -6.95
CA VAL A 19 12.41 0.26 -5.72
C VAL A 19 10.96 -0.10 -6.04
N LEU A 20 10.44 -1.13 -5.37
CA LEU A 20 9.01 -1.43 -5.27
C LEU A 20 8.54 -1.20 -3.83
N LEU A 21 7.71 -0.17 -3.64
CA LEU A 21 7.00 0.13 -2.39
C LEU A 21 5.65 -0.60 -2.38
N THR A 22 5.38 -1.38 -1.32
CA THR A 22 4.11 -2.07 -1.10
C THR A 22 3.87 -2.30 0.40
N GLY A 23 2.67 -2.77 0.78
CA GLY A 23 2.37 -3.15 2.16
C GLY A 23 3.08 -4.44 2.58
N GLU A 24 2.77 -5.55 1.92
CA GLU A 24 3.42 -6.83 2.15
C GLU A 24 3.65 -7.62 0.86
N THR A 25 4.41 -8.71 1.02
CA THR A 25 4.55 -9.76 0.03
C THR A 25 4.98 -11.06 0.70
N ASN A 26 5.09 -12.14 -0.08
CA ASN A 26 5.56 -13.43 0.43
C ASN A 26 7.11 -13.51 0.37
N PHE A 27 7.67 -14.47 1.11
CA PHE A 27 9.12 -14.66 1.19
C PHE A 27 9.79 -14.95 -0.17
N HIS A 28 9.11 -15.66 -1.08
CA HIS A 28 9.67 -15.93 -2.41
C HIS A 28 9.79 -14.66 -3.25
N THR A 29 8.86 -13.73 -3.12
CA THR A 29 8.98 -12.40 -3.75
C THR A 29 10.15 -11.62 -3.16
N CYS A 30 10.45 -11.74 -1.87
CA CYS A 30 11.64 -11.14 -1.27
C CYS A 30 12.93 -11.68 -1.92
N LEU A 31 13.03 -13.00 -2.10
CA LEU A 31 14.17 -13.63 -2.78
C LEU A 31 14.28 -13.22 -4.25
N ALA A 32 13.13 -13.10 -4.94
CA ALA A 32 13.10 -12.64 -6.33
C ALA A 32 13.55 -11.19 -6.45
N ALA A 33 13.24 -10.33 -5.47
CA ALA A 33 13.67 -8.94 -5.46
C ALA A 33 15.18 -8.83 -5.26
N GLU A 34 15.73 -9.62 -4.34
CA GLU A 34 17.18 -9.75 -4.15
C GLU A 34 17.88 -10.21 -5.45
N ALA A 35 17.31 -11.21 -6.14
CA ALA A 35 17.86 -11.72 -7.39
C ALA A 35 17.78 -10.72 -8.57
N THR A 36 16.75 -9.87 -8.60
CA THR A 36 16.55 -8.87 -9.66
C THR A 36 17.22 -7.52 -9.34
N GLY A 37 17.70 -7.33 -8.11
CA GLY A 37 18.30 -6.08 -7.65
C GLY A 37 17.30 -4.96 -7.37
N VAL A 38 15.98 -5.24 -7.43
CA VAL A 38 14.95 -4.26 -7.08
C VAL A 38 14.81 -4.23 -5.56
N VAL A 39 14.92 -3.04 -4.96
CA VAL A 39 14.71 -2.88 -3.53
C VAL A 39 13.23 -3.04 -3.20
N LEU A 40 12.90 -3.90 -2.24
CA LEU A 40 11.55 -3.94 -1.66
C LEU A 40 11.46 -3.03 -0.44
N MET A 41 10.47 -2.14 -0.45
CA MET A 41 10.06 -1.37 0.73
C MET A 41 8.69 -1.86 1.18
N LEU A 42 8.67 -2.57 2.30
CA LEU A 42 7.46 -3.16 2.89
C LEU A 42 7.02 -2.32 4.08
N VAL A 43 5.99 -1.49 3.90
CA VAL A 43 5.51 -0.57 4.95
C VAL A 43 4.35 -1.13 5.77
N GLY A 44 3.85 -2.32 5.42
CA GLY A 44 2.67 -2.95 6.01
C GLY A 44 1.37 -2.55 5.31
N HIS A 45 0.42 -3.51 5.18
CA HIS A 45 -0.87 -3.31 4.51
C HIS A 45 -1.55 -2.02 4.94
N TYR A 46 -1.74 -1.89 6.26
CA TYR A 46 -2.53 -0.83 6.84
C TYR A 46 -1.90 0.54 6.55
N ALA A 47 -0.61 0.69 6.81
CA ALA A 47 0.10 1.94 6.56
C ALA A 47 0.12 2.31 5.07
N SER A 48 0.18 1.32 4.17
CA SER A 48 0.18 1.56 2.73
C SER A 48 -1.16 2.02 2.15
N GLU A 49 -2.26 1.92 2.90
CA GLU A 49 -3.62 2.16 2.37
C GLU A 49 -4.46 3.12 3.22
N ARG A 50 -4.16 3.30 4.51
CA ARG A 50 -5.05 4.04 5.43
C ARG A 50 -5.31 5.48 5.01
N PHE A 51 -4.34 6.16 4.39
CA PHE A 51 -4.53 7.52 3.88
C PHE A 51 -5.58 7.59 2.76
N GLY A 52 -5.79 6.50 2.01
CA GLY A 52 -6.76 6.43 0.92
C GLY A 52 -8.20 6.61 1.39
N LEU A 53 -8.54 6.21 2.62
CA LEU A 53 -9.87 6.44 3.20
C LEU A 53 -10.10 7.92 3.52
N GLU A 54 -9.06 8.66 3.92
CA GLU A 54 -9.16 10.10 4.21
C GLU A 54 -9.37 10.87 2.91
N CYS A 55 -8.56 10.57 1.88
CA CYS A 55 -8.73 11.13 0.56
C CYS A 55 -10.11 10.81 -0.04
N LEU A 56 -10.62 9.59 0.16
CA LEU A 56 -11.96 9.23 -0.31
C LEU A 56 -13.05 10.03 0.40
N ALA A 57 -12.94 10.22 1.72
CA ALA A 57 -13.90 11.03 2.47
C ALA A 57 -13.92 12.48 1.97
N GLU A 58 -12.74 13.07 1.69
CA GLU A 58 -12.63 14.41 1.10
C GLU A 58 -13.30 14.49 -0.28
N ILE A 59 -13.01 13.54 -1.17
CA ILE A 59 -13.61 13.49 -2.52
C ILE A 59 -15.14 13.40 -2.43
N VAL A 60 -15.66 12.45 -1.65
CA VAL A 60 -17.11 12.24 -1.53
C VAL A 60 -17.79 13.46 -0.88
N SER A 61 -17.15 14.11 0.10
CA SER A 61 -17.68 15.35 0.69
C SER A 61 -17.82 16.48 -0.31
N GLY A 62 -16.92 16.57 -1.30
CA GLY A 62 -16.97 17.57 -2.37
C GLY A 62 -18.11 17.33 -3.36
N GLU A 63 -18.48 16.06 -3.59
CA GLU A 63 -19.55 15.68 -4.52
C GLU A 63 -20.95 15.78 -3.89
N PHE A 64 -21.07 15.65 -2.57
CA PHE A 64 -22.35 15.63 -1.85
C PHE A 64 -22.38 16.64 -0.70
N ALA A 65 -22.58 17.93 -1.01
CA ALA A 65 -22.57 19.01 -0.04
C ALA A 65 -23.67 18.91 1.05
N ASP A 66 -24.77 18.19 0.78
CA ASP A 66 -25.90 18.05 1.71
C ASP A 66 -25.76 16.86 2.68
N VAL A 67 -24.66 16.10 2.60
CA VAL A 67 -24.43 14.91 3.42
C VAL A 67 -23.13 15.07 4.21
N GLU A 68 -23.18 14.74 5.50
CA GLU A 68 -21.98 14.67 6.32
C GLU A 68 -21.18 13.41 5.96
N VAL A 69 -19.92 13.60 5.56
CA VAL A 69 -19.01 12.54 5.16
C VAL A 69 -17.78 12.60 6.06
N TRP A 70 -17.38 11.44 6.59
CA TRP A 70 -16.19 11.32 7.44
C TRP A 70 -15.52 9.96 7.23
N CYS A 71 -14.20 9.93 7.35
CA CYS A 71 -13.45 8.68 7.35
C CYS A 71 -13.63 7.98 8.71
N SER A 72 -13.82 6.66 8.70
CA SER A 72 -13.84 5.85 9.92
C SER A 72 -12.64 6.18 10.81
N GLN A 73 -12.87 6.17 12.13
CA GLN A 73 -11.83 6.30 13.16
C GLN A 73 -11.76 5.06 14.06
N LYS A 74 -12.56 4.03 13.75
CA LYS A 74 -12.66 2.79 14.51
C LYS A 74 -11.94 1.65 13.77
N GLU A 75 -10.67 1.85 13.53
CA GLU A 75 -9.77 0.88 12.90
C GLU A 75 -8.37 1.03 13.49
N LYS A 76 -7.55 -0.01 13.32
CA LYS A 76 -6.14 -0.01 13.72
C LYS A 76 -5.39 -1.06 12.91
N ASP A 77 -4.08 -0.87 12.79
CA ASP A 77 -3.19 -1.94 12.34
C ASP A 77 -3.29 -3.13 13.32
N PRO A 78 -3.64 -4.35 12.87
CA PRO A 78 -3.65 -5.53 13.73
C PRO A 78 -2.23 -6.03 14.05
N LEU A 79 -1.21 -5.59 13.31
CA LEU A 79 0.18 -5.99 13.50
C LEU A 79 0.89 -5.05 14.46
N HIS A 80 1.75 -5.63 15.29
CA HIS A 80 2.61 -4.92 16.22
C HIS A 80 4.04 -5.44 16.08
N TRP A 81 4.99 -4.52 15.95
CA TRP A 81 6.42 -4.84 16.01
C TRP A 81 6.79 -5.18 17.45
N VAL A 82 7.48 -6.30 17.63
CA VAL A 82 7.91 -6.83 18.94
C VAL A 82 9.42 -6.76 19.04
#